data_AF-A0A1J7GRL0-F1
#
_entry.id   AF-A0A1J7GRL0-F1
#
_cell.length_a   1.000
_cell.length_b   1.000
_cell.length_c   1.000
_cell.angle_alpha   90.00
_cell.angle_beta   90.00
_cell.angle_gamma   90.00
#
_symmetry.space_group_name_H-M   'P 1'
#
loop_
_entity.id
_entity.type
_entity.pdbx_description
1 polymer ?
#
loop_
_entity_poly.entity_id
_entity_poly.type
_entity_poly.pdbx_seq_one_letter_code
_entity_poly.pdbx_strand_id
1 'polypeptide(L)'
;MTETLSALRVNMYLNETCAADSFPASVEVLAEQELSDQWKLMRLGEDPPVDIWMADNLPKDASIGVDTWCISIDTAQRWERAFSGKQQKLVETTKNLVDEVWINRPPAEINAVTIQPLKFAGRSVGDKLKDLRKKLVQEQARGIIFTALDEVAWLYNIRGSDVAYSPVVHAYAIVTSNSAFIYVDKQKVSAEVKSHLEENGIEIKDYTAVSSDVALLAYNKPAAGPTANGALAEVTKEAGKTSSETNSSINSNHQAEEKSNDLIWADPGSCCYALYLKLNADTVLLQQSPLALAKALKNPVELEGLRNSHIRDGAAVVQYLVWLDKQLQDNYGASGYFLEGNAVKKENHLQSLKLTEVTASDKLEGFRASKEHFRGLSFPTISSVGANAAIIHYKPQAETCAELDPDKIYLFDSGAQYLDGTTDITRTVHFGKPSAHEKACYTAVLKGHIALGNATFPNGTTGYSLDILARIPLWKYGLDYRHGTGHGVGSFLNVHEGPHLISFRPQVRSVPLQSSMTVTDEPGYYEDGNFGIRLENVLVVNEADTKFNFGDKGYLSLEHITWAPYQTKLIDLNLLLPDEINWLNSYHKTCRDILAPYLDEAENAWLKKATEPIGV
;
A
#
# COMPACT_ATOMS: atom_id res chain seq x y z
N MET A 1 20.06 -11.79 -44.88
CA MET A 1 19.59 -11.66 -43.48
C MET A 1 18.96 -10.29 -43.28
N THR A 2 18.02 -9.91 -44.14
CA THR A 2 17.44 -8.55 -44.21
C THR A 2 15.96 -8.57 -44.56
N GLU A 3 15.27 -9.69 -44.31
CA GLU A 3 13.83 -9.87 -44.54
C GLU A 3 13.22 -10.75 -43.44
N THR A 4 13.28 -10.32 -42.18
CA THR A 4 12.46 -10.87 -41.07
C THR A 4 12.39 -9.94 -39.85
N LEU A 5 12.44 -8.62 -40.07
CA LEU A 5 12.16 -7.61 -39.03
C LEU A 5 10.95 -6.76 -39.41
N SER A 6 10.07 -7.26 -40.28
CA SER A 6 8.77 -6.65 -40.53
C SER A 6 7.82 -7.03 -39.39
N ALA A 7 7.56 -6.05 -38.52
CA ALA A 7 6.54 -6.02 -37.47
C ALA A 7 6.79 -6.87 -36.21
N LEU A 8 7.83 -6.53 -35.45
CA LEU A 8 7.78 -6.71 -34.00
C LEU A 8 6.73 -5.73 -33.44
N ARG A 9 5.46 -6.15 -33.42
CA ARG A 9 4.45 -5.44 -32.61
C ARG A 9 4.66 -5.86 -31.17
N VAL A 10 5.04 -4.91 -30.32
CA VAL A 10 5.23 -5.16 -28.90
C VAL A 10 3.93 -4.84 -28.19
N ASN A 11 3.35 -5.81 -27.50
CA ASN A 11 2.14 -5.56 -26.72
C ASN A 11 2.54 -5.11 -25.32
N MET A 12 2.05 -3.96 -24.89
CA MET A 12 2.21 -3.51 -23.51
C MET A 12 0.99 -3.92 -22.71
N TYR A 13 1.23 -4.71 -21.66
CA TYR A 13 0.25 -4.99 -20.63
C TYR A 13 0.57 -4.15 -19.41
N LEU A 14 -0.42 -3.40 -18.94
CA LEU A 14 -0.34 -2.72 -17.66
C LEU A 14 -0.55 -3.77 -16.56
N ASN A 15 0.37 -3.83 -15.60
CA ASN A 15 0.34 -4.85 -14.55
C ASN A 15 -0.68 -4.46 -13.46
N GLU A 16 -1.49 -5.43 -13.01
CA GLU A 16 -2.44 -5.29 -11.90
C GLU A 16 -1.76 -4.97 -10.56
N THR A 17 -0.44 -5.20 -10.43
CA THR A 17 0.29 -5.03 -9.17
C THR A 17 0.69 -3.60 -8.84
N CYS A 18 0.48 -2.63 -9.73
CA CYS A 18 0.68 -1.22 -9.41
C CYS A 18 -0.49 -0.72 -8.55
N ALA A 19 -0.42 -0.96 -7.23
CA ALA A 19 -1.45 -0.62 -6.24
C ALA A 19 -2.78 -1.37 -6.47
N ALA A 20 -3.32 -1.97 -5.42
CA ALA A 20 -4.61 -2.65 -5.49
C ALA A 20 -5.78 -1.72 -5.90
N ASP A 21 -5.51 -0.41 -5.99
CA ASP A 21 -6.46 0.66 -6.28
C ASP A 21 -6.33 1.23 -7.70
N SER A 22 -5.29 0.90 -8.48
CA SER A 22 -5.20 1.46 -9.84
C SER A 22 -6.27 0.87 -10.77
N PHE A 23 -7.03 1.72 -11.45
CA PHE A 23 -7.79 1.29 -12.64
C PHE A 23 -6.94 1.51 -13.88
N PRO A 24 -6.98 0.58 -14.86
CA PRO A 24 -6.22 0.70 -16.10
C PRO A 24 -6.49 2.00 -16.87
N ALA A 25 -7.70 2.57 -16.89
CA ALA A 25 -8.03 3.74 -17.73
C ALA A 25 -7.15 4.99 -17.53
N SER A 26 -6.72 5.33 -16.30
CA SER A 26 -5.84 6.50 -16.10
C SER A 26 -4.41 6.24 -16.58
N VAL A 27 -3.94 5.02 -16.37
CA VAL A 27 -2.64 4.56 -16.87
C VAL A 27 -2.69 4.33 -18.39
N GLU A 28 -3.86 3.99 -18.96
CA GLU A 28 -4.08 3.88 -20.40
C GLU A 28 -3.93 5.23 -21.11
N VAL A 29 -4.49 6.30 -20.55
CA VAL A 29 -4.32 7.66 -21.11
C VAL A 29 -2.85 8.07 -21.11
N LEU A 30 -2.12 7.79 -20.03
CA LEU A 30 -0.68 8.05 -19.96
C LEU A 30 0.10 7.15 -20.94
N ALA A 31 -0.25 5.87 -21.01
CA ALA A 31 0.35 4.92 -21.93
C ALA A 31 0.18 5.34 -23.39
N GLU A 32 -0.99 5.83 -23.78
CA GLU A 32 -1.24 6.35 -25.14
C GLU A 32 -0.37 7.56 -25.47
N GLN A 33 0.03 8.35 -24.47
CA GLN A 33 0.91 9.51 -24.65
C GLN A 33 2.40 9.15 -24.70
N GLU A 34 2.81 8.14 -23.94
CA GLU A 34 4.22 7.72 -23.82
C GLU A 34 4.64 6.68 -24.89
N LEU A 35 3.70 5.86 -25.36
CA LEU A 35 3.98 4.81 -26.32
C LEU A 35 4.06 5.30 -27.77
N SER A 36 5.05 4.79 -28.51
CA SER A 36 5.11 4.96 -29.95
C SER A 36 4.18 3.99 -30.69
N ASP A 37 4.03 4.20 -32.00
CA ASP A 37 3.24 3.36 -32.91
C ASP A 37 3.71 1.89 -33.02
N GLN A 38 4.90 1.57 -32.50
CA GLN A 38 5.43 0.20 -32.43
C GLN A 38 4.75 -0.65 -31.33
N TRP A 39 4.07 0.02 -30.40
CA TRP A 39 3.39 -0.63 -29.29
C TRP A 39 1.90 -0.74 -29.52
N LYS A 40 1.32 -1.85 -29.06
CA LYS A 40 -0.12 -2.00 -28.89
C LYS A 40 -0.43 -2.04 -27.40
N LEU A 41 -1.19 -1.07 -26.92
CA LEU A 41 -1.72 -1.06 -25.57
C LEU A 41 -2.79 -2.15 -25.44
N MET A 42 -2.68 -2.97 -24.39
CA MET A 42 -3.66 -4.00 -24.03
C MET A 42 -4.39 -3.56 -22.75
N ARG A 43 -5.70 -3.38 -22.84
CA ARG A 43 -6.55 -2.79 -21.79
C ARG A 43 -7.09 -3.85 -20.85
N LEU A 44 -6.86 -3.68 -19.55
CA LEU A 44 -7.28 -4.65 -18.55
C LEU A 44 -8.82 -4.64 -18.41
N GLY A 45 -9.45 -5.82 -18.47
CA GLY A 45 -10.90 -5.99 -18.41
C GLY A 45 -11.61 -5.90 -19.77
N GLU A 46 -10.92 -5.40 -20.81
CA GLU A 46 -11.41 -5.40 -22.19
C GLU A 46 -10.65 -6.41 -23.07
N ASP A 47 -9.32 -6.39 -23.00
CA ASP A 47 -8.44 -7.31 -23.71
C ASP A 47 -8.15 -8.58 -22.90
N PRO A 48 -7.80 -9.70 -23.56
CA PRO A 48 -7.40 -10.93 -22.87
C PRO A 48 -6.17 -10.70 -21.97
N PRO A 49 -6.10 -11.35 -20.79
CA PRO A 49 -4.90 -11.34 -19.95
C PRO A 49 -3.65 -11.80 -20.72
N VAL A 50 -2.47 -11.31 -20.31
CA VAL A 50 -1.19 -11.52 -21.02
C VAL A 50 -0.89 -12.99 -21.31
N ASP A 51 -1.17 -13.87 -20.35
CA ASP A 51 -0.97 -15.32 -20.45
C ASP A 51 -1.91 -15.97 -21.46
N ILE A 52 -3.19 -15.58 -21.45
CA ILE A 52 -4.17 -16.06 -22.42
C ILE A 52 -3.84 -15.56 -23.82
N TRP A 53 -3.51 -14.28 -23.95
CA TRP A 53 -3.14 -13.70 -25.23
C TRP A 53 -1.89 -14.37 -25.81
N MET A 54 -0.83 -14.55 -25.00
CA MET A 54 0.37 -15.25 -25.44
C MET A 54 0.05 -16.69 -25.86
N ALA A 55 -0.75 -17.40 -25.07
CA ALA A 55 -1.13 -18.78 -25.36
C ALA A 55 -1.87 -18.94 -26.69
N ASP A 56 -2.76 -18.00 -27.03
CA ASP A 56 -3.59 -18.07 -28.23
C ASP A 56 -2.91 -17.50 -29.48
N ASN A 57 -1.89 -16.63 -29.34
CA ASN A 57 -1.25 -15.94 -30.47
C ASN A 57 0.14 -16.47 -30.83
N LEU A 58 0.77 -17.27 -29.96
CA LEU A 58 2.08 -17.87 -30.24
C LEU A 58 1.96 -19.27 -30.86
N PRO A 59 3.00 -19.74 -31.60
CA PRO A 59 3.05 -21.12 -32.09
C PRO A 59 2.87 -22.15 -30.98
N LYS A 60 2.37 -23.35 -31.33
CA LYS A 60 2.07 -24.42 -30.35
C LYS A 60 3.30 -24.87 -29.56
N ASP A 61 4.49 -24.81 -30.13
CA ASP A 61 5.75 -25.23 -29.53
C ASP A 61 6.63 -24.04 -29.09
N ALA A 62 6.03 -22.85 -28.93
CA ALA A 62 6.75 -21.64 -28.57
C ALA A 62 7.46 -21.77 -27.22
N SER A 63 8.65 -21.19 -27.16
CA SER A 63 9.43 -21.00 -25.92
C SER A 63 9.30 -19.54 -25.50
N ILE A 64 8.73 -19.30 -24.32
CA ILE A 64 8.43 -17.98 -23.80
C ILE A 64 9.47 -17.65 -22.73
N GLY A 65 10.39 -16.74 -23.04
CA GLY A 65 11.48 -16.36 -22.15
C GLY A 65 11.02 -15.39 -21.06
N VAL A 66 11.45 -15.60 -19.81
CA VAL A 66 11.19 -14.68 -18.69
C VAL A 66 12.41 -14.54 -17.78
N ASP A 67 12.60 -13.34 -17.25
CA ASP A 67 13.47 -13.11 -16.09
C ASP A 67 12.72 -13.53 -14.81
N THR A 68 13.15 -14.64 -14.23
CA THR A 68 12.52 -15.27 -13.06
C THR A 68 12.66 -14.44 -11.78
N TRP A 69 13.54 -13.44 -11.74
CA TRP A 69 13.64 -12.47 -10.65
C TRP A 69 12.53 -11.41 -10.69
N CYS A 70 11.92 -11.18 -11.85
CA CYS A 70 10.93 -10.13 -12.08
C CYS A 70 9.47 -10.60 -12.01
N ILE A 71 9.23 -11.89 -11.74
CA ILE A 71 7.87 -12.43 -11.60
C ILE A 71 7.71 -13.22 -10.30
N SER A 72 6.50 -13.20 -9.75
CA SER A 72 6.15 -13.98 -8.56
C SER A 72 5.87 -15.45 -8.89
N ILE A 73 5.88 -16.31 -7.87
CA ILE A 73 5.50 -17.73 -8.00
C ILE A 73 4.08 -17.87 -8.57
N ASP A 74 3.11 -17.12 -8.05
CA ASP A 74 1.71 -17.16 -8.52
C ASP A 74 1.61 -16.80 -10.01
N THR A 75 2.38 -15.79 -10.46
CA THR A 75 2.41 -15.38 -11.85
C THR A 75 3.04 -16.45 -12.75
N ALA A 76 4.19 -17.00 -12.35
CA ALA A 76 4.86 -18.08 -13.08
C ALA A 76 3.95 -19.30 -13.25
N GLN A 77 3.33 -19.77 -12.16
CA GLN A 77 2.46 -20.93 -12.18
C GLN A 77 1.20 -20.72 -13.03
N ARG A 78 0.64 -19.50 -13.02
CA ARG A 78 -0.49 -19.13 -13.89
C ARG A 78 -0.09 -19.22 -15.37
N TRP A 79 1.04 -18.62 -15.72
CA TRP A 79 1.58 -18.63 -17.07
C TRP A 79 1.91 -20.06 -17.55
N GLU A 80 2.56 -20.87 -16.72
CA GLU A 80 2.86 -22.28 -17.03
C GLU A 80 1.60 -23.11 -17.31
N ARG A 81 0.52 -22.90 -16.54
CA ARG A 81 -0.76 -23.56 -16.78
C ARG A 81 -1.38 -23.13 -18.12
N ALA A 82 -1.36 -21.83 -18.43
CA ALA A 82 -1.87 -21.32 -19.69
C ALA A 82 -1.08 -21.88 -20.90
N PHE A 83 0.24 -21.91 -20.82
CA PHE A 83 1.13 -22.34 -21.91
C PHE A 83 1.15 -23.85 -22.13
N SER A 84 1.15 -24.63 -21.04
CA SER A 84 1.12 -26.10 -21.13
C SER A 84 -0.12 -26.63 -21.84
N GLY A 85 -1.27 -25.93 -21.73
CA GLY A 85 -2.49 -26.24 -22.48
C GLY A 85 -2.34 -26.19 -24.00
N LYS A 86 -1.26 -25.57 -24.52
CA LYS A 86 -0.97 -25.41 -25.95
C LYS A 86 0.33 -26.08 -26.41
N GLN A 87 1.03 -26.82 -25.53
CA GLN A 87 2.39 -27.38 -25.73
C GLN A 87 3.53 -26.35 -25.71
N GLN A 88 3.23 -25.13 -25.28
CA GLN A 88 4.22 -24.06 -25.13
C GLN A 88 4.93 -24.22 -23.78
N LYS A 89 6.11 -23.59 -23.64
CA LYS A 89 6.91 -23.67 -22.42
C LYS A 89 7.40 -22.30 -21.96
N LEU A 90 7.33 -22.07 -20.65
CA LEU A 90 8.03 -20.97 -20.00
C LEU A 90 9.50 -21.35 -19.82
N VAL A 91 10.42 -20.45 -20.16
CA VAL A 91 11.86 -20.70 -20.10
C VAL A 91 12.53 -19.56 -19.35
N GLU A 92 13.34 -19.91 -18.34
CA GLU A 92 14.19 -18.95 -17.64
C GLU A 92 15.27 -18.40 -18.58
N THR A 93 15.41 -17.07 -18.63
CA THR A 93 16.54 -16.43 -19.30
C THR A 93 17.75 -16.42 -18.38
N THR A 94 18.93 -16.75 -18.90
CA THR A 94 20.18 -16.75 -18.11
C THR A 94 20.64 -15.35 -17.68
N LYS A 95 20.14 -14.32 -18.35
CA LYS A 95 20.36 -12.90 -18.05
C LYS A 95 19.09 -12.11 -18.35
N ASN A 96 18.94 -10.94 -17.72
CA ASN A 96 17.93 -9.98 -18.13
C ASN A 96 18.28 -9.42 -19.53
N LEU A 97 17.42 -9.66 -20.52
CA LEU A 97 17.68 -9.26 -21.91
C LEU A 97 17.61 -7.74 -22.13
N VAL A 98 16.89 -7.01 -21.27
CA VAL A 98 16.87 -5.54 -21.31
C VAL A 98 18.21 -4.99 -20.87
N ASP A 99 18.81 -5.57 -19.82
CA ASP A 99 20.12 -5.14 -19.31
C ASP A 99 21.25 -5.27 -20.35
N GLU A 100 21.18 -6.28 -21.23
CA GLU A 100 22.20 -6.47 -22.29
C GLU A 100 22.15 -5.37 -23.38
N VAL A 101 21.03 -4.65 -23.51
CA VAL A 101 20.85 -3.57 -24.50
C VAL A 101 20.73 -2.18 -23.86
N TRP A 102 20.67 -2.09 -22.53
CA TRP A 102 20.54 -0.83 -21.80
C TRP A 102 21.90 -0.15 -21.58
N ILE A 103 22.43 0.45 -22.65
CA ILE A 103 23.78 1.07 -22.70
C ILE A 103 24.02 2.10 -21.58
N ASN A 104 22.98 2.88 -21.23
CA ASN A 104 23.07 3.97 -20.26
C ASN A 104 22.27 3.68 -18.96
N ARG A 105 22.26 2.43 -18.50
CA ARG A 105 21.59 2.08 -17.23
C ARG A 105 22.19 2.88 -16.08
N PRO A 106 21.39 3.60 -15.28
CA PRO A 106 21.88 4.30 -14.11
C PRO A 106 22.56 3.33 -13.12
N PRO A 107 23.66 3.75 -12.45
CA PRO A 107 24.27 2.92 -11.42
C PRO A 107 23.30 2.74 -10.25
N ALA A 108 23.42 1.62 -9.54
CA ALA A 108 22.66 1.41 -8.32
C ALA A 108 23.01 2.47 -7.27
N GLU A 109 22.00 3.08 -6.68
CA GLU A 109 22.19 4.02 -5.57
C GLU A 109 22.52 3.27 -4.28
N ILE A 110 23.53 3.77 -3.56
CA ILE A 110 23.94 3.24 -2.26
C ILE A 110 23.29 4.09 -1.17
N ASN A 111 21.98 3.93 -1.01
CA ASN A 111 21.22 4.64 0.02
C ASN A 111 21.39 3.93 1.37
N ALA A 112 21.67 4.71 2.42
CA ALA A 112 21.98 4.17 3.74
C ALA A 112 20.75 3.53 4.40
N VAL A 113 20.96 2.38 5.06
CA VAL A 113 19.97 1.81 5.98
C VAL A 113 19.94 2.65 7.26
N THR A 114 18.75 2.87 7.80
CA THR A 114 18.54 3.54 9.09
C THR A 114 17.73 2.65 10.01
N ILE A 115 17.93 2.79 11.32
CA ILE A 115 17.16 2.07 12.34
C ILE A 115 15.84 2.82 12.54
N GLN A 116 14.73 2.09 12.62
CA GLN A 116 13.45 2.61 13.10
C GLN A 116 13.42 2.53 14.63
N PRO A 117 13.48 3.66 15.36
CA PRO A 117 13.53 3.66 16.82
C PRO A 117 12.32 2.94 17.44
N LEU A 118 12.56 2.23 18.55
CA LEU A 118 11.49 1.51 19.28
C LEU A 118 10.35 2.42 19.72
N LYS A 119 10.63 3.69 20.03
CA LYS A 119 9.60 4.70 20.38
C LYS A 119 8.59 4.98 19.28
N PHE A 120 8.89 4.62 18.03
CA PHE A 120 7.98 4.75 16.88
C PHE A 120 7.50 3.37 16.39
N ALA A 121 8.34 2.34 16.51
CA ALA A 121 7.95 0.97 16.11
C ALA A 121 6.99 0.30 17.12
N GLY A 122 7.06 0.65 18.41
CA GLY A 122 6.26 0.07 19.50
C GLY A 122 6.53 -1.39 19.84
N ARG A 123 7.20 -2.13 18.95
CA ARG A 123 7.56 -3.54 19.13
C ARG A 123 9.01 -3.79 18.75
N SER A 124 9.70 -4.56 19.59
CA SER A 124 11.10 -4.93 19.36
C SER A 124 11.24 -5.96 18.24
N VAL A 125 12.41 -6.01 17.61
CA VAL A 125 12.76 -7.04 16.62
C VAL A 125 12.71 -8.44 17.26
N GLY A 126 13.20 -8.58 18.49
CA GLY A 126 13.14 -9.83 19.25
C GLY A 126 11.72 -10.36 19.44
N ASP A 127 10.74 -9.51 19.77
CA ASP A 127 9.34 -9.92 19.92
C ASP A 127 8.73 -10.34 18.58
N LYS A 128 9.02 -9.60 17.51
CA LYS A 128 8.55 -9.93 16.16
C LYS A 128 9.11 -11.28 15.68
N LEU A 129 10.41 -11.52 15.86
CA LEU A 129 11.07 -12.80 15.55
C LEU A 129 10.52 -13.95 16.40
N LYS A 130 10.24 -13.70 17.69
CA LYS A 130 9.64 -14.71 18.58
C LYS A 130 8.27 -15.15 18.09
N ASP A 131 7.40 -14.21 17.71
CA ASP A 131 6.07 -14.55 17.20
C ASP A 131 6.11 -15.20 15.82
N LEU A 132 7.00 -14.74 14.94
CA LEU A 132 7.24 -15.39 13.65
C LEU A 132 7.69 -16.85 13.83
N ARG A 133 8.60 -17.13 14.76
CA ARG A 133 9.06 -18.50 15.03
C ARG A 133 7.96 -19.40 15.61
N LYS A 134 7.01 -18.86 16.39
CA LYS A 134 5.82 -19.62 16.79
C LYS A 134 4.97 -19.99 15.57
N LYS A 135 4.82 -19.08 14.60
CA LYS A 135 4.11 -19.34 13.34
C LYS A 135 4.81 -20.39 12.49
N LEU A 136 6.14 -20.36 12.40
CA LEU A 136 6.93 -21.41 11.75
C LEU A 136 6.63 -22.80 12.35
N VAL A 137 6.61 -22.92 13.68
CA VAL A 137 6.28 -24.19 14.36
C VAL A 137 4.83 -24.62 14.07
N GLN A 138 3.88 -23.70 14.07
CA GLN A 138 2.47 -23.99 13.78
C GLN A 138 2.29 -24.57 12.36
N GLU A 139 2.98 -23.97 11.39
CA GLU A 139 2.93 -24.37 9.99
C GLU A 139 3.93 -25.49 9.63
N GLN A 140 4.62 -26.06 10.62
CA GLN A 140 5.64 -27.11 10.42
C GLN A 140 6.75 -26.68 9.45
N ALA A 141 7.03 -25.38 9.40
CA ALA A 141 8.07 -24.79 8.58
C ALA A 141 9.37 -24.64 9.37
N ARG A 142 10.50 -25.05 8.78
CA ARG A 142 11.84 -24.84 9.37
C ARG A 142 12.46 -23.49 9.03
N GLY A 143 11.91 -22.82 8.03
CA GLY A 143 12.26 -21.45 7.70
C GLY A 143 11.28 -20.79 6.75
N ILE A 144 11.39 -19.48 6.63
CA ILE A 144 10.61 -18.63 5.73
C ILE A 144 11.53 -17.69 4.95
N ILE A 145 11.17 -17.44 3.69
CA ILE A 145 11.86 -16.51 2.79
C ILE A 145 10.99 -15.26 2.62
N PHE A 146 11.56 -14.10 2.90
CA PHE A 146 10.93 -12.80 2.67
C PHE A 146 11.61 -12.06 1.53
N THR A 147 10.80 -11.65 0.56
CA THR A 147 11.19 -10.85 -0.60
C THR A 147 10.50 -9.48 -0.64
N ALA A 148 9.39 -9.33 0.08
CA ALA A 148 8.68 -8.06 0.23
C ALA A 148 9.49 -7.10 1.11
N LEU A 149 9.90 -5.96 0.56
CA LEU A 149 10.85 -5.04 1.20
C LEU A 149 10.29 -4.39 2.47
N ASP A 150 8.99 -4.11 2.49
CA ASP A 150 8.26 -3.58 3.63
C ASP A 150 8.19 -4.59 4.79
N GLU A 151 8.07 -5.89 4.49
CA GLU A 151 8.13 -6.93 5.52
C GLU A 151 9.52 -7.06 6.13
N VAL A 152 10.58 -7.00 5.32
CA VAL A 152 11.97 -6.98 5.81
C VAL A 152 12.23 -5.74 6.69
N ALA A 153 11.80 -4.57 6.22
CA ALA A 153 11.91 -3.30 6.95
C ALA A 153 11.15 -3.34 8.28
N TRP A 154 9.91 -3.85 8.29
CA TRP A 154 9.10 -3.98 9.49
C TRP A 154 9.65 -5.00 10.48
N LEU A 155 10.10 -6.18 10.01
CA LEU A 155 10.60 -7.26 10.86
C LEU A 155 11.83 -6.83 11.66
N TYR A 156 12.77 -6.16 10.98
CA TYR A 156 14.06 -5.78 11.56
C TYR A 156 14.13 -4.36 12.11
N ASN A 157 13.00 -3.63 12.13
CA ASN A 157 12.94 -2.22 12.53
C ASN A 157 14.03 -1.39 11.82
N ILE A 158 14.08 -1.52 10.50
CA ILE A 158 14.98 -0.73 9.65
C ILE A 158 14.18 -0.01 8.57
N ARG A 159 14.74 1.05 7.99
CA ARG A 159 14.18 1.84 6.89
C ARG A 159 15.28 2.21 5.91
N GLY A 160 14.89 2.54 4.69
CA GLY A 160 15.79 3.01 3.64
C GLY A 160 15.10 4.01 2.73
N SER A 161 15.75 4.32 1.61
CA SER A 161 15.19 5.15 0.55
C SER A 161 15.52 4.56 -0.83
N ASP A 162 15.58 3.24 -0.90
CA ASP A 162 15.94 2.51 -2.13
C ASP A 162 14.82 2.53 -3.18
N VAL A 163 13.58 2.75 -2.73
CA VAL A 163 12.40 2.90 -3.57
C VAL A 163 11.84 4.30 -3.31
N ALA A 164 11.61 5.07 -4.37
CA ALA A 164 11.05 6.41 -4.22
C ALA A 164 9.73 6.36 -3.42
N TYR A 165 9.59 7.28 -2.47
CA TYR A 165 8.40 7.46 -1.62
C TYR A 165 8.06 6.33 -0.64
N SER A 166 8.75 5.19 -0.71
CA SER A 166 8.56 4.05 0.21
C SER A 166 9.83 3.85 1.04
N PRO A 167 9.76 3.94 2.38
CA PRO A 167 10.95 3.94 3.24
C PRO A 167 11.52 2.52 3.47
N VAL A 168 11.81 1.82 2.38
CA VAL A 168 12.26 0.42 2.35
C VAL A 168 13.70 0.28 1.83
N VAL A 169 14.29 -0.89 2.04
CA VAL A 169 15.65 -1.23 1.62
C VAL A 169 15.56 -2.41 0.66
N HIS A 170 16.29 -2.39 -0.46
CA HIS A 170 16.51 -3.55 -1.32
C HIS A 170 17.25 -4.63 -0.52
N ALA A 171 16.49 -5.56 0.06
CA ALA A 171 17.00 -6.62 0.89
C ALA A 171 16.09 -7.86 0.83
N TYR A 172 16.67 -9.02 1.14
CA TYR A 172 15.92 -10.23 1.46
C TYR A 172 16.09 -10.57 2.93
N ALA A 173 15.20 -11.38 3.47
CA ALA A 173 15.40 -12.01 4.76
C ALA A 173 15.08 -13.50 4.71
N ILE A 174 15.85 -14.29 5.47
CA ILE A 174 15.51 -15.68 5.77
C ILE A 174 15.49 -15.82 7.28
N VAL A 175 14.42 -16.38 7.82
CA VAL A 175 14.30 -16.67 9.26
C VAL A 175 14.04 -18.15 9.44
N THR A 176 14.83 -18.78 10.31
CA THR A 176 14.63 -20.16 10.75
C THR A 176 14.16 -20.19 12.20
N SER A 177 13.91 -21.39 12.72
CA SER A 177 13.55 -21.60 14.13
C SER A 177 14.58 -21.04 15.13
N ASN A 178 15.83 -20.83 14.72
CA ASN A 178 16.92 -20.42 15.60
C ASN A 178 17.87 -19.35 15.02
N SER A 179 17.79 -19.03 13.73
CA SER A 179 18.64 -18.04 13.06
C SER A 179 17.80 -17.03 12.30
N ALA A 180 18.39 -15.88 12.01
CA ALA A 180 17.81 -14.84 11.17
C ALA A 180 18.91 -14.22 10.31
N PHE A 181 18.60 -13.96 9.04
CA PHE A 181 19.54 -13.44 8.06
C PHE A 181 18.91 -12.24 7.35
N ILE A 182 19.74 -11.25 7.06
CA ILE A 182 19.42 -10.17 6.12
C ILE A 182 20.43 -10.20 4.98
N TYR A 183 19.94 -10.14 3.74
CA TYR A 183 20.76 -10.08 2.54
C TYR A 183 20.63 -8.67 1.96
N VAL A 184 21.69 -7.89 2.07
CA VAL A 184 21.70 -6.47 1.72
C VAL A 184 23.07 -6.10 1.15
N ASP A 185 23.14 -5.02 0.38
CA ASP A 185 24.43 -4.42 0.05
C ASP A 185 25.07 -3.88 1.33
N LYS A 186 26.20 -4.48 1.74
CA LYS A 186 26.91 -4.12 2.98
C LYS A 186 27.41 -2.68 2.98
N GLN A 187 27.58 -2.05 1.82
CA GLN A 187 27.96 -0.63 1.73
C GLN A 187 26.87 0.28 2.29
N LYS A 188 25.62 -0.19 2.36
CA LYS A 188 24.47 0.54 2.94
C LYS A 188 24.39 0.44 4.46
N VAL A 189 25.17 -0.45 5.08
CA VAL A 189 25.06 -0.79 6.50
C VAL A 189 26.13 -0.04 7.31
N SER A 190 25.71 0.95 8.08
CA SER A 190 26.60 1.66 9.01
C SER A 190 26.99 0.78 10.21
N ALA A 191 28.01 1.20 10.97
CA ALA A 191 28.41 0.50 12.20
C ALA A 191 27.26 0.41 13.23
N GLU A 192 26.43 1.45 13.32
CA GLU A 192 25.26 1.49 14.21
C GLU A 192 24.20 0.46 13.80
N VAL A 193 23.85 0.43 12.51
CA VAL A 193 22.88 -0.56 11.97
C VAL A 193 23.41 -1.98 12.11
N LYS A 194 24.72 -2.17 11.86
CA LYS A 194 25.38 -3.45 12.07
C LYS A 194 25.22 -3.93 13.52
N SER A 195 25.54 -3.08 14.50
CA SER A 195 25.36 -3.41 15.91
C SER A 195 23.91 -3.73 16.24
N HIS A 196 22.94 -2.93 15.77
CA HIS A 196 21.51 -3.19 15.99
C HIS A 196 21.07 -4.57 15.46
N LEU A 197 21.52 -4.95 14.26
CA LEU A 197 21.18 -6.25 13.67
C LEU A 197 21.87 -7.40 14.43
N GLU A 198 23.16 -7.29 14.73
CA GLU A 198 23.94 -8.31 15.43
C GLU A 198 23.44 -8.52 16.88
N GLU A 199 23.10 -7.45 17.60
CA GLU A 199 22.51 -7.51 18.95
C GLU A 199 21.13 -8.20 18.96
N ASN A 200 20.38 -8.12 17.85
CA ASN A 200 19.13 -8.86 17.67
C ASN A 200 19.33 -10.27 17.08
N GLY A 201 20.58 -10.74 16.96
CA GLY A 201 20.91 -12.08 16.47
C GLY A 201 20.67 -12.28 14.97
N ILE A 202 20.77 -11.19 14.18
CA ILE A 202 20.59 -11.21 12.73
C ILE A 202 21.96 -11.18 12.07
N GLU A 203 22.24 -12.16 11.22
CA GLU A 203 23.47 -12.22 10.44
C GLU A 203 23.32 -11.43 9.13
N ILE A 204 24.30 -10.59 8.82
CA ILE A 204 24.32 -9.74 7.62
C ILE A 204 25.12 -10.44 6.51
N LYS A 205 24.45 -10.69 5.39
CA LYS A 205 25.02 -11.34 4.20
C LYS A 205 24.92 -10.43 2.98
N ASP A 206 25.77 -10.68 1.99
CA ASP A 206 25.73 -9.95 0.72
C ASP A 206 24.41 -10.22 0.00
N TYR A 207 23.85 -9.20 -0.66
CA TYR A 207 22.54 -9.25 -1.32
C TYR A 207 22.35 -10.48 -2.23
N THR A 208 23.38 -10.85 -2.99
CA THR A 208 23.33 -11.97 -3.95
C THR A 208 23.44 -13.36 -3.30
N ALA A 209 23.90 -13.44 -2.04
CA ALA A 209 24.07 -14.70 -1.34
C ALA A 209 22.73 -15.38 -0.97
N VAL A 210 21.61 -14.67 -1.08
CA VAL A 210 20.27 -15.23 -0.86
C VAL A 210 20.03 -16.46 -1.73
N SER A 211 20.50 -16.46 -2.98
CA SER A 211 20.27 -17.56 -3.93
C SER A 211 20.96 -18.85 -3.48
N SER A 212 22.22 -18.77 -3.04
CA SER A 212 22.95 -19.93 -2.52
C SER A 212 22.36 -20.41 -1.19
N ASP A 213 21.92 -19.51 -0.33
CA ASP A 213 21.40 -19.87 0.98
C ASP A 213 19.99 -20.47 0.91
N VAL A 214 19.16 -20.03 -0.04
CA VAL A 214 17.89 -20.70 -0.36
C VAL A 214 18.15 -22.12 -0.87
N ALA A 215 19.15 -22.32 -1.72
CA ALA A 215 19.53 -23.66 -2.16
C ALA A 215 20.00 -24.54 -0.98
N LEU A 216 20.85 -24.02 -0.09
CA LEU A 216 21.28 -24.72 1.13
C LEU A 216 20.11 -25.02 2.06
N LEU A 217 19.16 -24.08 2.19
CA LEU A 217 17.93 -24.31 2.93
C LEU A 217 17.20 -25.51 2.33
N ALA A 218 17.05 -25.63 1.01
CA ALA A 218 16.43 -26.80 0.39
C ALA A 218 17.13 -28.13 0.73
N TYR A 219 18.47 -28.17 0.76
CA TYR A 219 19.24 -29.40 1.03
C TYR A 219 19.29 -29.83 2.50
N ASN A 220 19.26 -28.89 3.44
CA ASN A 220 19.39 -29.16 4.88
C ASN A 220 18.11 -29.76 5.49
N LYS A 221 17.71 -30.95 5.03
CA LYS A 221 16.73 -31.79 5.73
C LYS A 221 17.32 -32.15 7.10
N PRO A 222 16.58 -32.03 8.22
CA PRO A 222 17.02 -32.65 9.46
C PRO A 222 17.27 -34.13 9.17
N ALA A 223 18.51 -34.59 9.30
CA ALA A 223 18.77 -36.01 9.29
C ALA A 223 17.93 -36.61 10.43
N ALA A 224 17.07 -37.58 10.12
CA ALA A 224 16.51 -38.45 11.14
C ALA A 224 17.71 -38.99 11.94
N GLY A 225 17.87 -38.51 13.18
CA GLY A 225 19.11 -38.70 13.92
C GLY A 225 19.40 -40.18 14.13
N PRO A 226 20.67 -40.62 14.11
CA PRO A 226 21.00 -41.95 14.57
C PRO A 226 20.68 -42.02 16.06
N THR A 227 19.91 -43.02 16.47
CA THR A 227 19.71 -43.38 17.88
C THR A 227 21.05 -43.65 18.53
N ALA A 228 21.61 -42.64 19.20
CA ALA A 228 22.80 -42.75 20.02
C ALA A 228 22.41 -43.26 21.42
N ASN A 229 22.19 -44.57 21.55
CA ASN A 229 22.36 -45.25 22.82
C ASN A 229 23.58 -46.17 22.70
N GLY A 230 24.74 -45.62 23.06
CA GLY A 230 26.01 -46.31 22.98
C GLY A 230 27.04 -45.73 23.95
N ALA A 231 27.05 -46.33 25.14
CA ALA A 231 28.12 -46.36 26.13
C ALA A 231 28.45 -45.07 26.93
N LEU A 232 28.02 -45.06 28.19
CA LEU A 232 28.87 -44.84 29.37
C LEU A 232 28.06 -45.08 30.66
N ALA A 233 28.26 -46.23 31.32
CA ALA A 233 28.16 -46.38 32.78
C ALA A 233 28.71 -47.75 33.22
N GLU A 234 29.83 -47.70 33.93
CA GLU A 234 30.41 -48.81 34.69
C GLU A 234 29.55 -49.16 35.92
N VAL A 235 29.42 -50.47 36.15
CA VAL A 235 29.46 -51.19 37.43
C VAL A 235 28.64 -50.66 38.61
N THR A 236 27.57 -51.40 38.96
CA THR A 236 27.40 -51.97 40.31
C THR A 236 26.42 -53.15 40.28
N LYS A 237 26.80 -54.22 40.96
CA LYS A 237 26.02 -55.45 41.22
C LYS A 237 24.95 -55.17 42.30
N GLU A 238 23.77 -55.79 42.24
CA GLU A 238 23.41 -57.00 43.01
C GLU A 238 21.89 -57.28 42.99
N ALA A 239 21.55 -58.52 43.40
CA ALA A 239 20.32 -59.28 43.20
C ALA A 239 19.04 -58.80 43.92
N GLY A 240 17.87 -59.25 43.42
CA GLY A 240 16.63 -59.29 44.19
C GLY A 240 15.38 -59.73 43.41
N LYS A 241 14.85 -60.92 43.74
CA LYS A 241 13.63 -61.54 43.21
C LYS A 241 12.35 -60.77 43.59
N THR A 242 11.27 -60.88 42.79
CA THR A 242 10.02 -61.67 42.99
C THR A 242 8.72 -60.96 42.55
N SER A 243 7.86 -61.75 41.86
CA SER A 243 6.37 -61.80 41.83
C SER A 243 5.55 -60.55 41.40
N SER A 244 4.79 -60.66 40.29
CA SER A 244 3.31 -60.84 40.21
C SER A 244 2.57 -59.51 40.43
N GLU A 245 1.67 -59.01 39.58
CA GLU A 245 0.48 -59.62 39.00
C GLU A 245 -0.10 -58.70 37.91
N THR A 246 -0.90 -59.32 37.07
CA THR A 246 -1.79 -58.80 36.02
C THR A 246 -2.53 -57.48 36.28
N ASN A 247 -2.62 -56.62 35.26
CA ASN A 247 -3.92 -56.26 34.73
C ASN A 247 -3.87 -55.70 33.30
N SER A 248 -4.78 -56.24 32.49
CA SER A 248 -5.02 -55.96 31.09
C SER A 248 -5.72 -54.62 30.87
N SER A 249 -5.18 -53.79 29.97
CA SER A 249 -5.97 -52.79 29.25
C SER A 249 -5.35 -52.54 27.87
N ILE A 250 -5.95 -53.23 26.90
CA ILE A 250 -6.15 -52.88 25.48
C ILE A 250 -5.24 -51.77 24.93
N ASN A 251 -4.29 -52.22 24.11
CA ASN A 251 -3.58 -51.40 23.13
C ASN A 251 -4.57 -50.71 22.19
N SER A 252 -4.65 -49.39 22.25
CA SER A 252 -4.89 -48.56 21.07
C SER A 252 -3.60 -47.80 20.78
N ASN A 253 -2.78 -48.37 19.89
CA ASN A 253 -1.64 -47.67 19.28
C ASN A 253 -2.19 -46.50 18.46
N HIS A 254 -2.34 -45.32 19.08
CA HIS A 254 -2.15 -44.08 18.37
C HIS A 254 -0.65 -43.77 18.43
N GLN A 255 0.08 -44.25 17.43
CA GLN A 255 1.34 -43.65 17.05
C GLN A 255 1.02 -42.20 16.70
N ALA A 256 1.33 -41.28 17.60
CA ALA A 256 1.48 -39.89 17.24
C ALA A 256 2.67 -39.85 16.28
N GLU A 257 2.40 -39.67 15.00
CA GLU A 257 3.43 -39.33 14.02
C GLU A 257 4.21 -38.12 14.56
N GLU A 258 5.51 -38.29 14.79
CA GLU A 258 6.40 -37.17 15.04
C GLU A 258 6.32 -36.24 13.83
N LYS A 259 5.63 -35.11 13.99
CA LYS A 259 5.48 -34.09 12.95
C LYS A 259 6.87 -33.54 12.60
N SER A 260 7.39 -33.92 11.45
CA SER A 260 8.65 -33.42 10.93
C SER A 260 8.49 -31.97 10.45
N ASN A 261 9.23 -31.03 11.06
CA ASN A 261 9.29 -29.64 10.61
C ASN A 261 10.14 -29.55 9.31
N ASP A 262 9.58 -29.96 8.18
CA ASP A 262 10.33 -30.08 6.92
C ASP A 262 10.04 -28.98 5.89
N LEU A 263 8.99 -28.17 6.08
CA LEU A 263 8.53 -27.22 5.07
C LEU A 263 9.37 -25.93 5.05
N ILE A 264 9.49 -25.32 3.86
CA ILE A 264 10.02 -23.98 3.66
C ILE A 264 8.87 -23.07 3.25
N TRP A 265 8.61 -22.02 4.00
CA TRP A 265 7.54 -21.09 3.71
C TRP A 265 8.02 -20.02 2.71
N ALA A 266 7.26 -19.85 1.62
CA ALA A 266 7.39 -18.72 0.71
C ALA A 266 6.00 -18.14 0.42
N ASP A 267 5.88 -16.81 0.40
CA ASP A 267 4.66 -16.15 -0.06
C ASP A 267 4.60 -16.19 -1.59
N PRO A 268 3.64 -16.89 -2.20
CA PRO A 268 3.62 -17.03 -3.65
C PRO A 268 3.29 -15.72 -4.40
N GLY A 269 2.72 -14.74 -3.71
CA GLY A 269 2.37 -13.44 -4.28
C GLY A 269 3.58 -12.50 -4.40
N SER A 270 4.55 -12.59 -3.48
CA SER A 270 5.70 -11.69 -3.41
C SER A 270 7.05 -12.38 -3.66
N CYS A 271 7.18 -13.68 -3.39
CA CYS A 271 8.42 -14.41 -3.62
C CYS A 271 8.70 -14.52 -5.12
N CYS A 272 9.90 -14.14 -5.55
CA CYS A 272 10.30 -14.23 -6.94
C CYS A 272 10.49 -15.70 -7.35
N TYR A 273 10.15 -16.01 -8.60
CA TYR A 273 10.19 -17.37 -9.12
C TYR A 273 11.62 -17.94 -9.12
N ALA A 274 12.64 -17.09 -9.29
CA ALA A 274 14.05 -17.46 -9.25
C ALA A 274 14.47 -18.18 -7.96
N LEU A 275 13.98 -17.71 -6.80
CA LEU A 275 14.28 -18.35 -5.51
C LEU A 275 13.48 -19.65 -5.34
N TYR A 276 12.23 -19.66 -5.78
CA TYR A 276 11.39 -20.87 -5.74
C TYR A 276 11.99 -22.02 -6.56
N LEU A 277 12.58 -21.74 -7.73
CA LEU A 277 13.26 -22.74 -8.56
C LEU A 277 14.46 -23.42 -7.88
N LYS A 278 14.97 -22.86 -6.77
CA LYS A 278 16.02 -23.50 -5.95
C LYS A 278 15.47 -24.45 -4.90
N LEU A 279 14.15 -24.44 -4.67
CA LEU A 279 13.47 -25.27 -3.70
C LEU A 279 12.93 -26.55 -4.33
N ASN A 280 12.71 -27.57 -3.52
CA ASN A 280 11.93 -28.73 -3.93
C ASN A 280 10.44 -28.46 -3.69
N ALA A 281 9.64 -28.45 -4.76
CA ALA A 281 8.21 -28.16 -4.73
C ALA A 281 7.43 -28.98 -3.68
N ASP A 282 7.84 -30.22 -3.41
CA ASP A 282 7.20 -31.10 -2.41
C ASP A 282 7.45 -30.67 -0.96
N THR A 283 8.34 -29.70 -0.74
CA THR A 283 8.77 -29.23 0.59
C THR A 283 8.53 -27.74 0.80
N VAL A 284 7.73 -27.09 -0.05
CA VAL A 284 7.42 -25.66 0.06
C VAL A 284 5.99 -25.44 0.53
N LEU A 285 5.83 -24.62 1.56
CA LEU A 285 4.55 -24.07 1.98
C LEU A 285 4.31 -22.75 1.24
N LEU A 286 3.40 -22.78 0.26
CA LEU A 286 2.98 -21.59 -0.47
C LEU A 286 1.74 -20.97 0.20
N GLN A 287 1.97 -20.01 1.09
CA GLN A 287 0.93 -19.27 1.81
C GLN A 287 1.33 -17.81 2.00
N GLN A 288 0.36 -16.91 2.19
CA GLN A 288 0.66 -15.50 2.48
C GLN A 288 1.62 -15.38 3.67
N SER A 289 2.57 -14.46 3.58
CA SER A 289 3.44 -14.14 4.69
C SER A 289 2.64 -13.82 5.95
N PRO A 290 3.02 -14.36 7.14
CA PRO A 290 2.37 -14.01 8.39
C PRO A 290 2.66 -12.56 8.79
N LEU A 291 3.68 -11.92 8.19
CA LEU A 291 4.02 -10.53 8.47
C LEU A 291 3.06 -9.56 7.80
N ALA A 292 2.46 -9.92 6.66
CA ALA A 292 1.45 -9.11 5.99
C ALA A 292 0.31 -8.72 6.96
N LEU A 293 -0.31 -9.70 7.63
CA LEU A 293 -1.34 -9.43 8.63
C LEU A 293 -0.77 -8.79 9.90
N ALA A 294 0.40 -9.23 10.37
CA ALA A 294 0.98 -8.74 11.62
C ALA A 294 1.34 -7.25 11.58
N LYS A 295 1.74 -6.72 10.43
CA LYS A 295 2.03 -5.28 10.25
C LYS A 295 0.78 -4.47 9.91
N ALA A 296 -0.23 -5.09 9.28
CA ALA A 296 -1.50 -4.44 9.02
C ALA A 296 -2.23 -4.06 10.32
N LEU A 297 -2.13 -4.92 11.34
CA LEU A 297 -2.61 -4.68 12.71
C LEU A 297 -1.64 -3.78 13.48
N LYS A 298 -1.92 -2.46 13.49
CA LYS A 298 -1.05 -1.49 14.14
C LYS A 298 -1.09 -1.65 15.65
N ASN A 299 0.08 -1.58 16.30
CA ASN A 299 0.14 -1.53 17.76
C ASN A 299 -0.16 -0.11 18.28
N PRO A 300 -0.43 0.09 19.59
CA PRO A 300 -0.81 1.40 20.13
C PRO A 300 0.18 2.53 19.84
N VAL A 301 1.49 2.24 19.76
CA VAL A 301 2.51 3.26 19.44
C VAL A 301 2.45 3.64 17.95
N GLU A 302 2.28 2.67 17.05
CA GLU A 302 2.11 2.93 15.62
C GLU A 302 0.82 3.71 15.35
N LEU A 303 -0.28 3.37 16.02
CA LEU A 303 -1.55 4.10 15.91
C LEU A 303 -1.44 5.54 16.40
N GLU A 304 -0.77 5.77 17.52
CA GLU A 304 -0.54 7.12 18.05
C GLU A 304 0.40 7.92 17.15
N GLY A 305 1.44 7.28 16.61
CA GLY A 305 2.33 7.89 15.62
C GLY A 305 1.58 8.33 14.35
N LEU A 306 0.69 7.47 13.82
CA LEU A 306 -0.17 7.78 12.69
C LEU A 306 -1.11 8.96 13.00
N ARG A 307 -1.78 8.97 14.16
CA ARG A 307 -2.63 10.13 14.54
C ARG A 307 -1.81 11.41 14.57
N ASN A 308 -0.65 11.39 15.21
CA ASN A 308 0.22 12.56 15.32
C ASN A 308 0.76 13.03 13.95
N SER A 309 1.13 12.11 13.06
CA SER A 309 1.57 12.47 11.71
C SER A 309 0.47 13.14 10.89
N HIS A 310 -0.76 12.63 10.97
CA HIS A 310 -1.91 13.23 10.28
C HIS A 310 -2.31 14.59 10.85
N ILE A 311 -2.06 14.88 12.14
CA ILE A 311 -2.24 16.22 12.72
C ILE A 311 -1.25 17.20 12.10
N ARG A 312 0.04 16.84 12.04
CA ARG A 312 1.08 17.70 11.43
C ARG A 312 0.84 17.91 9.95
N ASP A 313 0.44 16.85 9.25
CA ASP A 313 0.12 16.90 7.83
C ASP A 313 -1.12 17.75 7.56
N GLY A 314 -2.18 17.58 8.36
CA GLY A 314 -3.38 18.40 8.30
C GLY A 314 -3.09 19.89 8.50
N ALA A 315 -2.18 20.23 9.43
CA ALA A 315 -1.70 21.60 9.56
C ALA A 315 -0.99 22.09 8.28
N ALA A 316 -0.10 21.27 7.68
CA ALA A 316 0.55 21.63 6.41
C ALA A 316 -0.46 21.85 5.27
N VAL A 317 -1.50 21.01 5.18
CA VAL A 317 -2.57 21.14 4.19
C VAL A 317 -3.39 22.42 4.41
N VAL A 318 -3.71 22.77 5.66
CA VAL A 318 -4.41 24.04 5.95
C VAL A 318 -3.54 25.24 5.59
N GLN A 319 -2.26 25.24 5.93
CA GLN A 319 -1.33 26.31 5.54
C GLN A 319 -1.23 26.46 4.02
N TYR A 320 -1.22 25.33 3.32
CA TYR A 320 -1.26 25.28 1.87
C TYR A 320 -2.55 25.88 1.30
N LEU A 321 -3.72 25.51 1.82
CA LEU A 321 -5.00 26.05 1.38
C LEU A 321 -5.12 27.56 1.65
N VAL A 322 -4.64 28.04 2.80
CA VAL A 322 -4.54 29.47 3.13
C VAL A 322 -3.68 30.20 2.11
N TRP A 323 -2.50 29.66 1.80
CA TRP A 323 -1.59 30.24 0.83
C TRP A 323 -2.21 30.25 -0.58
N LEU A 324 -2.80 29.13 -1.01
CA LEU A 324 -3.38 28.96 -2.33
C LEU A 324 -4.56 29.90 -2.55
N ASP A 325 -5.44 30.01 -1.56
CA ASP A 325 -6.58 30.94 -1.57
C ASP A 325 -6.10 32.39 -1.77
N LYS A 326 -5.06 32.79 -1.03
CA LYS A 326 -4.45 34.12 -1.17
C LYS A 326 -3.84 34.31 -2.57
N GLN A 327 -3.07 33.35 -3.08
CA GLN A 327 -2.45 33.47 -4.41
C GLN A 327 -3.50 33.63 -5.52
N LEU A 328 -4.61 32.89 -5.47
CA LEU A 328 -5.65 32.97 -6.49
C LEU A 328 -6.43 34.29 -6.40
N GLN A 329 -6.68 34.81 -5.20
CA GLN A 329 -7.27 36.14 -5.03
C GLN A 329 -6.32 37.27 -5.51
N ASP A 330 -5.05 37.21 -5.12
CA ASP A 330 -4.07 38.26 -5.41
C ASP A 330 -3.68 38.27 -6.91
N ASN A 331 -3.34 37.11 -7.47
CA ASN A 331 -2.78 37.00 -8.82
C ASN A 331 -3.85 36.84 -9.92
N TYR A 332 -4.99 36.25 -9.60
CA TYR A 332 -6.02 35.91 -10.59
C TYR A 332 -7.37 36.61 -10.35
N GLY A 333 -7.51 37.39 -9.27
CA GLY A 333 -8.78 38.08 -8.97
C GLY A 333 -9.93 37.13 -8.65
N ALA A 334 -9.62 35.93 -8.15
CA ALA A 334 -10.60 34.93 -7.74
C ALA A 334 -11.48 35.44 -6.59
N SER A 335 -12.70 34.90 -6.48
CA SER A 335 -13.56 35.13 -5.30
C SER A 335 -13.04 34.47 -4.02
N GLY A 336 -12.11 33.52 -4.17
CA GLY A 336 -11.46 32.79 -3.10
C GLY A 336 -12.22 31.54 -2.64
N TYR A 337 -11.75 30.94 -1.55
CA TYR A 337 -12.22 29.66 -1.03
C TYR A 337 -13.68 29.71 -0.54
N PHE A 338 -14.17 30.87 -0.10
CA PHE A 338 -15.45 30.98 0.61
C PHE A 338 -16.62 31.48 -0.23
N LEU A 339 -16.37 32.39 -1.17
CA LEU A 339 -17.42 33.08 -1.91
C LEU A 339 -17.57 32.49 -3.32
N GLU A 340 -18.78 32.59 -3.87
CA GLU A 340 -19.06 32.27 -5.27
C GLU A 340 -19.02 33.54 -6.11
N GLY A 341 -18.01 33.68 -6.96
CA GLY A 341 -17.92 34.76 -7.92
C GLY A 341 -16.91 34.42 -9.02
N ASN A 342 -17.20 34.82 -10.25
CA ASN A 342 -16.25 34.62 -11.35
C ASN A 342 -15.01 35.50 -11.11
N ALA A 343 -13.84 35.02 -11.53
CA ALA A 343 -12.61 35.79 -11.43
C ALA A 343 -12.72 37.14 -12.18
N VAL A 344 -12.37 38.24 -11.52
CA VAL A 344 -12.33 39.57 -12.14
C VAL A 344 -10.92 39.81 -12.65
N LYS A 345 -10.76 39.85 -13.99
CA LYS A 345 -9.47 40.05 -14.64
C LYS A 345 -8.78 41.31 -14.11
N LYS A 346 -7.61 41.16 -13.47
CA LYS A 346 -6.74 42.28 -13.09
C LYS A 346 -5.85 42.63 -14.29
N GLU A 347 -5.80 43.91 -14.67
CA GLU A 347 -5.00 44.39 -15.82
C GLU A 347 -3.48 44.22 -15.65
N ASN A 348 -2.99 44.02 -14.41
CA ASN A 348 -1.57 43.85 -14.09
C ASN A 348 -1.23 42.40 -13.74
N HIS A 349 -1.44 41.46 -14.66
CA HIS A 349 -0.83 40.13 -14.56
C HIS A 349 0.70 40.27 -14.68
N LEU A 350 1.41 40.29 -13.54
CA LEU A 350 2.86 40.11 -13.54
C LEU A 350 3.17 38.71 -14.08
N GLN A 351 3.67 38.64 -15.31
CA GLN A 351 4.06 37.41 -16.01
C GLN A 351 5.04 36.51 -15.22
N SER A 352 5.68 37.04 -14.19
CA SER A 352 6.69 36.36 -13.36
C SER A 352 6.13 35.51 -12.21
N LEU A 353 4.81 35.35 -12.05
CA LEU A 353 4.18 34.67 -10.91
C LEU A 353 3.05 33.67 -11.33
N LYS A 354 3.19 33.00 -12.48
CA LYS A 354 2.23 31.98 -12.90
C LYS A 354 2.22 30.81 -11.91
N LEU A 355 1.03 30.50 -11.39
CA LEU A 355 0.82 29.34 -10.54
C LEU A 355 0.41 28.16 -11.40
N THR A 356 1.18 27.08 -11.37
CA THR A 356 0.98 25.87 -12.16
C THR A 356 0.73 24.69 -11.24
N GLU A 357 0.26 23.57 -11.79
CA GLU A 357 0.08 22.34 -11.02
C GLU A 357 1.38 21.90 -10.32
N VAL A 358 2.55 22.01 -10.98
CA VAL A 358 3.86 21.71 -10.38
C VAL A 358 4.18 22.68 -9.24
N THR A 359 4.08 23.99 -9.46
CA THR A 359 4.46 24.95 -8.42
C THR A 359 3.50 24.93 -7.21
N ALA A 360 2.23 24.56 -7.44
CA ALA A 360 1.28 24.31 -6.38
C ALA A 360 1.62 23.03 -5.59
N SER A 361 2.03 21.95 -6.27
CA SER A 361 2.52 20.72 -5.65
C SER A 361 3.77 20.96 -4.78
N ASP A 362 4.79 21.59 -5.35
CA ASP A 362 6.06 21.90 -4.66
C ASP A 362 5.82 22.74 -3.40
N LYS A 363 4.83 23.63 -3.45
CA LYS A 363 4.49 24.46 -2.29
C LYS A 363 3.91 23.65 -1.14
N LEU A 364 3.04 22.69 -1.43
CA LEU A 364 2.49 21.78 -0.42
C LEU A 364 3.58 20.91 0.20
N GLU A 365 4.49 20.37 -0.62
CA GLU A 365 5.67 19.66 -0.12
C GLU A 365 6.52 20.56 0.80
N GLY A 366 6.74 21.83 0.43
CA GLY A 366 7.46 22.78 1.26
C GLY A 366 6.84 22.98 2.66
N PHE A 367 5.51 23.03 2.75
CA PHE A 367 4.83 23.07 4.05
C PHE A 367 5.01 21.79 4.85
N ARG A 368 4.94 20.62 4.21
CA ARG A 368 5.20 19.31 4.85
C ARG A 368 6.64 19.16 5.33
N ALA A 369 7.60 19.62 4.52
CA ALA A 369 9.02 19.59 4.83
C ALA A 369 9.39 20.42 6.06
N SER A 370 8.57 21.41 6.41
CA SER A 370 8.73 22.19 7.64
C SER A 370 8.28 21.46 8.91
N LYS A 371 7.54 20.35 8.80
CA LYS A 371 6.96 19.64 9.93
C LYS A 371 7.96 18.67 10.56
N GLU A 372 7.83 18.51 11.88
CA GLU A 372 8.64 17.55 12.62
C GLU A 372 8.49 16.13 12.05
N HIS A 373 9.60 15.40 12.04
CA HIS A 373 9.71 14.01 11.59
C HIS A 373 9.51 13.76 10.09
N PHE A 374 9.31 14.78 9.25
CA PHE A 374 9.18 14.63 7.80
C PHE A 374 10.37 13.87 7.17
N ARG A 375 10.08 12.96 6.23
CA ARG A 375 11.05 12.09 5.53
C ARG A 375 10.85 12.03 4.01
N GLY A 376 10.04 12.91 3.46
CA GLY A 376 9.70 12.95 2.03
C GLY A 376 8.21 12.68 1.79
N LEU A 377 7.79 12.75 0.53
CA LEU A 377 6.42 12.41 0.15
C LEU A 377 6.19 10.88 0.21
N SER A 378 4.94 10.46 0.42
CA SER A 378 4.54 9.04 0.41
C SER A 378 4.18 8.52 -1.00
N PHE A 379 3.98 9.44 -1.94
CA PHE A 379 3.87 9.24 -3.40
C PHE A 379 4.03 10.60 -4.11
N PRO A 380 4.23 10.66 -5.44
CA PRO A 380 4.22 11.94 -6.16
C PRO A 380 2.85 12.60 -6.03
N THR A 381 2.80 13.84 -5.54
CA THR A 381 1.57 14.62 -5.47
C THR A 381 0.88 14.69 -6.83
N ILE A 382 -0.37 14.26 -6.87
CA ILE A 382 -1.29 14.55 -7.97
C ILE A 382 -1.79 15.97 -7.72
N SER A 383 -1.41 16.90 -8.57
CA SER A 383 -1.88 18.29 -8.55
C SER A 383 -2.48 18.56 -9.90
N SER A 384 -3.78 18.84 -9.95
CA SER A 384 -4.55 18.74 -11.19
C SER A 384 -5.66 19.79 -11.27
N VAL A 385 -5.75 20.49 -12.40
CA VAL A 385 -6.78 21.52 -12.65
C VAL A 385 -7.65 21.18 -13.85
N GLY A 386 -8.96 21.37 -13.71
CA GLY A 386 -9.95 21.09 -14.75
C GLY A 386 -9.84 19.66 -15.27
N ALA A 387 -9.67 19.52 -16.59
CA ALA A 387 -9.65 18.22 -17.27
C ALA A 387 -8.56 17.27 -16.72
N ASN A 388 -7.44 17.80 -16.23
CA ASN A 388 -6.38 16.98 -15.65
C ASN A 388 -6.85 16.26 -14.38
N ALA A 389 -7.80 16.84 -13.63
CA ALA A 389 -8.36 16.22 -12.44
C ALA A 389 -9.21 14.98 -12.76
N ALA A 390 -9.66 14.80 -14.01
CA ALA A 390 -10.34 13.59 -14.45
C ALA A 390 -9.38 12.39 -14.63
N ILE A 391 -8.06 12.62 -14.66
CA ILE A 391 -7.06 11.57 -14.82
C ILE A 391 -6.64 11.09 -13.42
N ILE A 392 -7.15 9.92 -13.00
CA ILE A 392 -7.05 9.40 -11.62
C ILE A 392 -5.62 9.44 -11.03
N HIS A 393 -4.60 9.14 -11.87
CA HIS A 393 -3.17 9.14 -11.52
C HIS A 393 -2.37 10.19 -12.30
N TYR A 394 -2.95 11.38 -12.51
CA TYR A 394 -2.28 12.47 -13.18
C TYR A 394 -0.98 12.85 -12.48
N LYS A 395 0.12 12.97 -13.24
CA LYS A 395 1.39 13.48 -12.73
C LYS A 395 1.77 14.74 -13.51
N PRO A 396 1.74 15.93 -12.91
CA PRO A 396 2.15 17.14 -13.61
C PRO A 396 3.64 17.09 -13.93
N GLN A 397 4.00 17.48 -15.15
CA GLN A 397 5.39 17.64 -15.60
C GLN A 397 5.66 19.12 -15.83
N ALA A 398 6.85 19.60 -15.50
CA ALA A 398 7.16 21.03 -15.56
C ALA A 398 6.95 21.62 -16.97
N GLU A 399 7.20 20.82 -18.01
CA GLU A 399 7.13 21.23 -19.41
C GLU A 399 5.69 21.26 -19.96
N THR A 400 4.78 20.49 -19.38
CA THR A 400 3.42 20.27 -19.94
C THR A 400 2.28 20.57 -18.96
N CYS A 401 2.58 20.89 -17.69
CA CYS A 401 1.57 21.16 -16.67
C CYS A 401 0.72 22.38 -17.01
N ALA A 402 -0.54 22.34 -16.56
CA ALA A 402 -1.46 23.44 -16.72
C ALA A 402 -1.18 24.56 -15.69
N GLU A 403 -1.51 25.79 -16.10
CA GLU A 403 -1.66 26.91 -15.18
C GLU A 403 -2.96 26.74 -14.39
N LEU A 404 -2.95 27.08 -13.10
CA LEU A 404 -4.16 27.06 -12.30
C LEU A 404 -5.18 28.07 -12.82
N ASP A 405 -6.45 27.70 -12.72
CA ASP A 405 -7.58 28.47 -13.20
C ASP A 405 -8.63 28.54 -12.08
N PRO A 406 -8.91 29.73 -11.50
CA PRO A 406 -9.86 29.84 -10.40
C PRO A 406 -11.26 29.34 -10.74
N ASP A 407 -11.67 29.42 -12.01
CA ASP A 407 -13.00 29.05 -12.45
C ASP A 407 -13.15 27.54 -12.74
N LYS A 408 -12.10 26.75 -12.50
CA LYS A 408 -12.10 25.28 -12.63
C LYS A 408 -11.88 24.60 -11.29
N ILE A 409 -12.33 23.35 -11.20
CA ILE A 409 -11.94 22.45 -10.11
C ILE A 409 -10.42 22.30 -10.06
N TYR A 410 -9.89 22.34 -8.84
CA TYR A 410 -8.53 21.95 -8.51
C TYR A 410 -8.57 20.77 -7.52
N LEU A 411 -7.94 19.67 -7.89
CA LEU A 411 -7.80 18.48 -7.06
C LEU A 411 -6.33 18.29 -6.74
N PHE A 412 -6.02 18.13 -5.46
CA PHE A 412 -4.72 17.65 -5.02
C PHE A 412 -4.88 16.40 -4.17
N ASP A 413 -4.15 15.37 -4.55
CA ASP A 413 -3.99 14.12 -3.81
C ASP A 413 -2.52 13.93 -3.51
N SER A 414 -2.21 13.77 -2.23
CA SER A 414 -0.86 13.94 -1.74
C SER A 414 -0.68 13.39 -0.33
N GLY A 415 0.51 12.88 -0.03
CA GLY A 415 0.84 12.40 1.30
C GLY A 415 2.32 12.54 1.64
N ALA A 416 2.68 12.23 2.88
CA ALA A 416 4.04 12.29 3.36
C ALA A 416 4.44 11.10 4.24
N GLN A 417 5.73 10.81 4.22
CA GLN A 417 6.39 9.93 5.16
C GLN A 417 6.88 10.76 6.35
N TYR A 418 6.52 10.33 7.55
CA TYR A 418 7.05 10.82 8.81
C TYR A 418 7.69 9.65 9.56
N LEU A 419 8.68 9.89 10.42
CA LEU A 419 9.30 8.81 11.22
C LEU A 419 8.29 7.97 12.02
N ASP A 420 7.14 8.53 12.35
CA ASP A 420 6.08 7.95 13.17
C ASP A 420 4.81 7.60 12.39
N GLY A 421 4.74 7.84 11.08
CA GLY A 421 3.54 7.51 10.30
C GLY A 421 3.65 7.83 8.82
N THR A 422 2.70 7.31 8.04
CA THR A 422 2.54 7.62 6.61
C THR A 422 1.17 8.26 6.43
N THR A 423 1.07 9.34 5.65
CA THR A 423 -0.20 10.04 5.40
C THR A 423 -0.64 9.90 3.96
N ASP A 424 -1.96 9.99 3.79
CA ASP A 424 -2.64 10.04 2.50
C ASP A 424 -3.87 10.95 2.60
N ILE A 425 -4.03 11.86 1.64
CA ILE A 425 -5.12 12.84 1.64
C ILE A 425 -5.33 13.47 0.26
N THR A 426 -6.56 13.29 -0.22
CA THR A 426 -7.12 14.07 -1.33
C THR A 426 -8.12 15.13 -0.87
N ARG A 427 -8.00 16.35 -1.41
CA ARG A 427 -9.06 17.37 -1.38
C ARG A 427 -9.30 17.93 -2.78
N THR A 428 -10.57 18.19 -3.05
CA THR A 428 -11.04 18.88 -4.26
C THR A 428 -11.63 20.23 -3.87
N VAL A 429 -11.21 21.30 -4.54
CA VAL A 429 -11.55 22.70 -4.22
C VAL A 429 -11.82 23.53 -5.49
N HIS A 430 -12.46 24.69 -5.34
CA HIS A 430 -12.77 25.64 -6.39
C HIS A 430 -12.64 27.09 -5.87
N PHE A 431 -12.06 28.02 -6.63
CA PHE A 431 -11.75 29.39 -6.14
C PHE A 431 -12.59 30.50 -6.81
N GLY A 432 -13.33 30.16 -7.85
CA GLY A 432 -14.32 31.00 -8.52
C GLY A 432 -15.74 30.54 -8.17
N LYS A 433 -16.58 30.42 -9.20
CA LYS A 433 -17.95 29.91 -9.09
C LYS A 433 -18.09 28.48 -9.63
N PRO A 434 -18.28 27.46 -8.78
CA PRO A 434 -18.59 26.11 -9.25
C PRO A 434 -19.98 26.05 -9.90
N SER A 435 -20.12 25.21 -10.91
CA SER A 435 -21.38 24.90 -11.57
C SER A 435 -22.28 24.03 -10.70
N ALA A 436 -23.58 24.00 -11.01
CA ALA A 436 -24.53 23.12 -10.32
C ALA A 436 -24.18 21.63 -10.50
N HIS A 437 -23.62 21.27 -11.66
CA HIS A 437 -23.18 19.91 -11.96
C HIS A 437 -21.98 19.51 -11.10
N GLU A 438 -20.95 20.35 -11.02
CA GLU A 438 -19.78 20.12 -10.13
C GLU A 438 -20.22 19.96 -8.67
N LYS A 439 -21.15 20.80 -8.18
CA LYS A 439 -21.67 20.71 -6.81
C LYS A 439 -22.45 19.42 -6.57
N ALA A 440 -23.27 18.99 -7.54
CA ALA A 440 -24.03 17.73 -7.43
C ALA A 440 -23.10 16.51 -7.38
N CYS A 441 -22.10 16.45 -8.26
CA CYS A 441 -21.10 15.38 -8.27
C CYS A 441 -20.26 15.38 -6.98
N TYR A 442 -19.80 16.55 -6.52
CA TYR A 442 -19.03 16.69 -5.27
C TYR A 442 -19.83 16.21 -4.08
N THR A 443 -21.10 16.60 -4.01
CA THR A 443 -21.99 16.19 -2.92
C THR A 443 -22.27 14.69 -2.95
N ALA A 444 -22.41 14.07 -4.13
CA ALA A 444 -22.55 12.63 -4.24
C ALA A 444 -21.30 11.89 -3.73
N VAL A 445 -20.09 12.35 -4.09
CA VAL A 445 -18.82 11.81 -3.58
C VAL A 445 -18.73 11.97 -2.06
N LEU A 446 -19.03 13.16 -1.54
CA LEU A 446 -19.01 13.44 -0.10
C LEU A 446 -19.99 12.54 0.66
N LYS A 447 -21.20 12.31 0.13
CA LYS A 447 -22.16 11.39 0.74
C LYS A 447 -21.63 9.95 0.76
N GLY A 448 -20.92 9.53 -0.29
CA GLY A 448 -20.23 8.23 -0.32
C GLY A 448 -19.21 8.09 0.80
N HIS A 449 -18.35 9.11 0.93
CA HIS A 449 -17.34 9.20 1.98
C HIS A 449 -17.98 9.16 3.38
N ILE A 450 -19.02 9.95 3.61
CA ILE A 450 -19.75 9.96 4.90
C ILE A 450 -20.40 8.59 5.18
N ALA A 451 -20.98 7.94 4.16
CA ALA A 451 -21.65 6.66 4.31
C ALA A 451 -20.69 5.54 4.71
N LEU A 452 -19.49 5.50 4.12
CA LEU A 452 -18.46 4.55 4.53
C LEU A 452 -17.88 4.92 5.89
N GLY A 453 -17.44 6.16 6.10
CA GLY A 453 -16.85 6.63 7.36
C GLY A 453 -17.76 6.44 8.59
N ASN A 454 -19.08 6.49 8.43
CA ASN A 454 -20.05 6.24 9.52
C ASN A 454 -20.46 4.77 9.69
N ALA A 455 -19.93 3.85 8.88
CA ALA A 455 -20.33 2.46 8.94
C ALA A 455 -19.99 1.83 10.29
N THR A 456 -20.96 1.12 10.87
CA THR A 456 -20.76 0.18 11.98
C THR A 456 -21.16 -1.21 11.51
N PHE A 457 -20.23 -2.16 11.56
CA PHE A 457 -20.37 -3.46 10.89
C PHE A 457 -19.86 -4.61 11.76
N PRO A 458 -20.36 -5.85 11.60
CA PRO A 458 -19.95 -6.97 12.44
C PRO A 458 -18.52 -7.42 12.13
N ASN A 459 -17.84 -7.98 13.13
CA ASN A 459 -16.55 -8.66 12.94
C ASN A 459 -16.63 -9.73 11.84
N GLY A 460 -15.55 -9.87 11.08
CA GLY A 460 -15.47 -10.77 9.92
C GLY A 460 -15.96 -10.17 8.60
N THR A 461 -16.41 -8.91 8.60
CA THR A 461 -16.76 -8.19 7.36
C THR A 461 -15.51 -7.83 6.57
N THR A 462 -15.55 -8.02 5.26
CA THR A 462 -14.46 -7.69 4.34
C THR A 462 -14.73 -6.36 3.66
N GLY A 463 -13.68 -5.66 3.24
CA GLY A 463 -13.85 -4.36 2.57
C GLY A 463 -14.62 -4.46 1.24
N TYR A 464 -14.59 -5.61 0.57
CA TYR A 464 -15.46 -5.88 -0.59
C TYR A 464 -16.96 -5.67 -0.28
N SER A 465 -17.40 -6.02 0.93
CA SER A 465 -18.80 -5.85 1.35
C SER A 465 -19.13 -4.41 1.74
N LEU A 466 -18.12 -3.57 2.01
CA LEU A 466 -18.27 -2.19 2.44
C LEU A 466 -18.11 -1.18 1.30
N ASP A 467 -17.38 -1.53 0.24
CA ASP A 467 -17.12 -0.66 -0.93
C ASP A 467 -18.41 -0.06 -1.52
N ILE A 468 -19.49 -0.83 -1.56
CA ILE A 468 -20.79 -0.37 -2.06
C ILE A 468 -21.36 0.83 -1.29
N LEU A 469 -21.01 1.01 -0.01
CA LEU A 469 -21.50 2.13 0.80
C LEU A 469 -21.07 3.47 0.23
N ALA A 470 -19.84 3.54 -0.29
CA ALA A 470 -19.31 4.74 -0.91
C ALA A 470 -19.87 4.98 -2.33
N ARG A 471 -20.34 3.92 -3.00
CA ARG A 471 -20.88 4.00 -4.38
C ARG A 471 -22.37 4.30 -4.47
N ILE A 472 -23.18 3.83 -3.53
CA ILE A 472 -24.64 4.00 -3.56
C ILE A 472 -25.06 5.47 -3.81
N PRO A 473 -24.44 6.48 -3.15
CA PRO A 473 -24.79 7.87 -3.41
C PRO A 473 -24.51 8.32 -4.85
N LEU A 474 -23.43 7.85 -5.47
CA LEU A 474 -23.09 8.13 -6.87
C LEU A 474 -24.01 7.40 -7.86
N TRP A 475 -24.26 6.11 -7.62
CA TRP A 475 -25.10 5.29 -8.50
C TRP A 475 -26.53 5.81 -8.63
N LYS A 476 -27.05 6.50 -7.61
CA LYS A 476 -28.37 7.18 -7.68
C LYS A 476 -28.44 8.25 -8.78
N TYR A 477 -27.29 8.81 -9.17
CA TYR A 477 -27.16 9.79 -10.25
C TYR A 477 -26.59 9.18 -11.54
N GLY A 478 -26.37 7.85 -11.58
CA GLY A 478 -25.70 7.19 -12.70
C GLY A 478 -24.20 7.49 -12.79
N LEU A 479 -23.58 7.95 -11.70
CA LEU A 479 -22.15 8.23 -11.60
C LEU A 479 -21.44 7.02 -11.00
N ASP A 480 -20.14 6.84 -11.29
CA ASP A 480 -19.29 5.81 -10.67
C ASP A 480 -17.81 6.24 -10.73
N TYR A 481 -16.94 5.51 -10.05
CA TYR A 481 -15.48 5.63 -10.15
C TYR A 481 -14.83 4.27 -10.37
N ARG A 482 -13.65 4.27 -11.00
CA ARG A 482 -13.08 3.03 -11.53
C ARG A 482 -12.03 2.39 -10.61
N HIS A 483 -11.63 3.03 -9.52
CA HIS A 483 -10.69 2.46 -8.53
C HIS A 483 -11.40 1.80 -7.35
N GLY A 484 -10.62 1.16 -6.46
CA GLY A 484 -11.09 0.72 -5.14
C GLY A 484 -11.51 1.92 -4.28
N THR A 485 -12.33 1.71 -3.26
CA THR A 485 -12.73 2.78 -2.32
C THR A 485 -11.64 3.08 -1.29
N GLY A 486 -10.72 2.15 -1.05
CA GLY A 486 -9.52 2.44 -0.28
C GLY A 486 -8.64 1.22 0.01
N HIS A 487 -7.47 1.49 0.56
CA HIS A 487 -6.40 0.54 0.85
C HIS A 487 -5.84 0.73 2.26
N GLY A 488 -5.12 -0.28 2.78
CA GLY A 488 -4.41 -0.10 4.03
C GLY A 488 -3.23 0.87 3.90
N VAL A 489 -2.80 1.44 5.04
CA VAL A 489 -1.69 2.42 5.10
C VAL A 489 -0.65 1.98 6.13
N GLY A 490 0.61 1.91 5.73
CA GLY A 490 1.72 1.50 6.59
C GLY A 490 2.11 2.55 7.65
N SER A 491 2.83 2.12 8.69
CA SER A 491 3.40 3.03 9.70
C SER A 491 4.85 3.36 9.35
N PHE A 492 5.05 4.51 8.69
CA PHE A 492 6.32 4.89 8.06
C PHE A 492 6.81 3.76 7.15
N LEU A 493 5.94 3.30 6.25
CA LEU A 493 6.11 2.18 5.32
C LEU A 493 5.37 2.53 4.02
N ASN A 494 4.93 1.54 3.25
CA ASN A 494 4.18 1.77 2.02
C ASN A 494 2.87 2.50 2.32
N VAL A 495 2.53 3.49 1.50
CA VAL A 495 1.21 4.15 1.55
C VAL A 495 0.09 3.19 1.16
N HIS A 496 0.34 2.32 0.18
CA HIS A 496 -0.51 1.19 -0.16
C HIS A 496 0.00 -0.07 0.54
N GLU A 497 -0.66 -0.44 1.64
CA GLU A 497 -0.32 -1.59 2.47
C GLU A 497 -1.49 -2.58 2.56
N GLY A 498 -1.29 -3.79 2.00
CA GLY A 498 -2.20 -4.91 2.21
C GLY A 498 -2.02 -5.58 3.59
N PRO A 499 -2.79 -6.65 3.88
CA PRO A 499 -3.54 -7.44 2.90
C PRO A 499 -5.04 -7.09 2.80
N HIS A 500 -5.54 -6.21 3.66
CA HIS A 500 -6.92 -5.72 3.58
C HIS A 500 -7.02 -4.51 2.63
N LEU A 501 -8.21 -4.34 2.06
CA LEU A 501 -8.60 -3.19 1.25
C LEU A 501 -10.13 -3.14 1.14
N ILE A 502 -10.66 -1.98 0.74
CA ILE A 502 -12.07 -1.75 0.44
C ILE A 502 -12.20 -1.54 -1.06
N SER A 503 -12.60 -2.58 -1.78
CA SER A 503 -12.66 -2.55 -3.24
C SER A 503 -13.77 -3.43 -3.79
N PHE A 504 -14.40 -2.98 -4.88
CA PHE A 504 -15.36 -3.74 -5.67
C PHE A 504 -14.75 -4.97 -6.36
N ARG A 505 -13.42 -5.10 -6.36
CA ARG A 505 -12.72 -6.24 -6.98
C ARG A 505 -12.68 -7.40 -6.00
N PRO A 506 -13.17 -8.60 -6.39
CA PRO A 506 -13.09 -9.77 -5.53
C PRO A 506 -11.62 -10.12 -5.31
N GLN A 507 -11.21 -10.19 -4.04
CA GLN A 507 -9.85 -10.55 -3.68
C GLN A 507 -9.71 -12.07 -3.62
N VAL A 508 -8.64 -12.60 -4.20
CA VAL A 508 -8.30 -14.05 -4.13
C VAL A 508 -8.21 -14.50 -2.68
N ARG A 509 -7.69 -13.62 -1.80
CA ARG A 509 -7.62 -13.82 -0.36
C ARG A 509 -8.51 -12.79 0.32
N SER A 510 -9.61 -13.24 0.91
CA SER A 510 -10.56 -12.38 1.61
C SER A 510 -10.08 -12.14 3.04
N VAL A 511 -9.43 -11.00 3.30
CA VAL A 511 -9.04 -10.60 4.66
C VAL A 511 -10.11 -9.68 5.25
N PRO A 512 -10.76 -10.07 6.36
CA PRO A 512 -11.71 -9.20 7.03
C PRO A 512 -10.99 -8.02 7.69
N LEU A 513 -11.66 -6.87 7.71
CA LEU A 513 -11.21 -5.74 8.51
C LEU A 513 -11.22 -6.13 9.99
N GLN A 514 -10.21 -5.68 10.72
CA GLN A 514 -10.00 -5.96 12.13
C GLN A 514 -9.62 -4.67 12.84
N SER A 515 -9.97 -4.58 14.13
CA SER A 515 -9.55 -3.47 14.98
C SER A 515 -8.04 -3.26 14.92
N SER A 516 -7.62 -1.99 14.98
CA SER A 516 -6.25 -1.49 14.79
C SER A 516 -5.70 -1.51 13.37
N MET A 517 -6.47 -1.96 12.37
CA MET A 517 -6.12 -1.70 10.97
C MET A 517 -6.32 -0.24 10.60
N THR A 518 -5.55 0.24 9.64
CA THR A 518 -5.70 1.55 8.99
C THR A 518 -6.16 1.35 7.56
N VAL A 519 -7.03 2.21 7.05
CA VAL A 519 -7.56 2.10 5.67
C VAL A 519 -7.96 3.46 5.13
N THR A 520 -7.76 3.76 3.85
CA THR A 520 -8.31 4.96 3.21
C THR A 520 -9.82 4.81 2.95
N ASP A 521 -10.51 5.94 2.89
CA ASP A 521 -11.87 6.09 2.38
C ASP A 521 -11.81 7.25 1.39
N GLU A 522 -11.70 6.92 0.11
CA GLU A 522 -11.31 7.83 -0.97
C GLU A 522 -12.24 7.76 -2.21
N PRO A 523 -13.58 7.79 -2.07
CA PRO A 523 -14.45 7.78 -3.24
C PRO A 523 -14.17 8.96 -4.17
N GLY A 524 -14.49 8.76 -5.45
CA GLY A 524 -14.29 9.78 -6.47
C GLY A 524 -15.35 9.78 -7.56
N TYR A 525 -15.19 10.72 -8.49
CA TYR A 525 -15.91 10.81 -9.74
C TYR A 525 -15.03 11.54 -10.76
N TYR A 526 -14.95 11.02 -11.98
CA TYR A 526 -14.04 11.53 -13.01
C TYR A 526 -14.80 11.67 -14.33
N GLU A 527 -14.93 12.90 -14.82
CA GLU A 527 -15.58 13.23 -16.08
C GLU A 527 -14.53 13.59 -17.13
N ASP A 528 -14.25 12.65 -18.02
CA ASP A 528 -13.20 12.73 -19.03
C ASP A 528 -13.24 14.06 -19.79
N GLY A 529 -12.13 14.79 -19.79
CA GLY A 529 -11.99 16.09 -20.47
C GLY A 529 -12.59 17.29 -19.74
N ASN A 530 -13.25 17.09 -18.59
CA ASN A 530 -13.91 18.16 -17.83
C ASN A 530 -13.30 18.39 -16.44
N PHE A 531 -13.58 17.50 -15.47
CA PHE A 531 -13.09 17.62 -14.10
C PHE A 531 -13.11 16.26 -13.39
N GLY A 532 -12.41 16.17 -12.26
CA GLY A 532 -12.55 15.03 -11.36
C GLY A 532 -12.58 15.48 -9.90
N ILE A 533 -13.18 14.64 -9.07
CA ILE A 533 -13.39 14.86 -7.65
C ILE A 533 -12.94 13.59 -6.96
N ARG A 534 -12.12 13.74 -5.92
CA ARG A 534 -11.84 12.70 -4.93
C ARG A 534 -11.76 13.34 -3.56
N LEU A 535 -12.29 12.64 -2.57
CA LEU A 535 -12.33 13.08 -1.18
C LEU A 535 -11.84 11.93 -0.32
N GLU A 536 -10.75 12.15 0.39
CA GLU A 536 -10.05 11.05 1.03
C GLU A 536 -9.61 11.37 2.45
N ASN A 537 -9.80 10.40 3.33
CA ASN A 537 -9.19 10.36 4.64
C ASN A 537 -8.65 8.95 4.91
N VAL A 538 -7.58 8.87 5.71
CA VAL A 538 -7.18 7.64 6.40
C VAL A 538 -8.05 7.46 7.63
N LEU A 539 -8.51 6.23 7.82
CA LEU A 539 -9.37 5.76 8.90
C LEU A 539 -8.63 4.73 9.75
N VAL A 540 -8.94 4.67 11.04
CA VAL A 540 -8.57 3.57 11.94
C VAL A 540 -9.81 2.74 12.23
N VAL A 541 -9.70 1.42 12.06
CA VAL A 541 -10.74 0.47 12.46
C VAL A 541 -10.69 0.28 13.97
N ASN A 542 -11.80 0.52 14.65
CA ASN A 542 -11.94 0.36 16.09
C ASN A 542 -13.05 -0.64 16.42
N GLU A 543 -13.01 -1.23 17.61
CA GLU A 543 -14.19 -1.91 18.17
C GLU A 543 -15.32 -0.89 18.38
N ALA A 544 -16.56 -1.31 18.12
CA ALA A 544 -17.74 -0.47 18.23
C ALA A 544 -18.69 -0.96 19.32
N ASP A 545 -19.06 -0.05 20.22
CA ASP A 545 -20.09 -0.27 21.22
C ASP A 545 -21.48 -0.13 20.60
N THR A 546 -22.14 -1.26 20.39
CA THR A 546 -23.49 -1.32 19.82
C THR A 546 -24.53 -1.66 20.87
N LYS A 547 -25.77 -1.19 20.68
CA LYS A 547 -26.89 -1.47 21.61
C LYS A 547 -27.17 -2.98 21.76
N PHE A 548 -26.93 -3.75 20.69
CA PHE A 548 -27.17 -5.18 20.65
C PHE A 548 -25.99 -5.88 19.99
N ASN A 549 -25.60 -7.04 20.51
CA ASN A 549 -24.54 -7.87 19.94
C ASN A 549 -25.14 -9.17 19.38
N PHE A 550 -25.43 -9.20 18.07
CA PHE A 550 -26.07 -10.37 17.45
C PHE A 550 -25.09 -11.54 17.32
N GLY A 551 -25.38 -12.63 18.04
CA GLY A 551 -24.56 -13.85 18.03
C GLY A 551 -23.18 -13.67 18.66
N ASP A 552 -23.04 -12.71 19.58
CA ASP A 552 -21.80 -12.38 20.30
C ASP A 552 -20.59 -12.11 19.38
N LYS A 553 -20.86 -11.66 18.14
CA LYS A 553 -19.82 -11.44 17.13
C LYS A 553 -18.92 -10.24 17.43
N GLY A 554 -19.44 -9.22 18.11
CA GLY A 554 -18.80 -7.91 18.19
C GLY A 554 -18.90 -7.13 16.87
N TYR A 555 -18.68 -5.83 16.95
CA TYR A 555 -18.84 -4.89 15.85
C TYR A 555 -17.64 -3.95 15.80
N LEU A 556 -17.39 -3.41 14.61
CA LEU A 556 -16.33 -2.48 14.30
C LEU A 556 -16.92 -1.16 13.79
N SER A 557 -16.18 -0.08 13.97
CA SER A 557 -16.45 1.26 13.46
C SER A 557 -15.18 1.88 12.89
N LEU A 558 -15.32 2.98 12.17
CA LEU A 558 -14.20 3.70 11.56
C LEU A 558 -14.00 5.06 12.23
N GLU A 559 -12.75 5.39 12.54
CA GLU A 559 -12.33 6.68 13.09
C GLU A 559 -11.49 7.44 12.06
N HIS A 560 -11.91 8.64 11.67
CA HIS A 560 -11.09 9.51 10.84
C HIS A 560 -9.88 10.03 11.61
N ILE A 561 -8.69 9.95 11.00
CA ILE A 561 -7.46 10.53 11.55
C ILE A 561 -6.85 11.61 10.66
N THR A 562 -7.32 11.76 9.41
CA THR A 562 -6.94 12.84 8.49
C THR A 562 -7.75 14.11 8.77
N TRP A 563 -7.07 15.27 8.85
CA TRP A 563 -7.70 16.54 9.22
C TRP A 563 -7.45 17.64 8.17
N ALA A 564 -8.47 17.95 7.38
CA ALA A 564 -8.56 19.16 6.57
C ALA A 564 -10.03 19.46 6.24
N PRO A 565 -10.45 20.73 6.12
CA PRO A 565 -11.85 21.08 5.85
C PRO A 565 -12.27 20.63 4.44
N TYR A 566 -13.47 20.05 4.32
CA TYR A 566 -14.21 19.98 3.06
C TYR A 566 -14.76 21.36 2.71
N GLN A 567 -14.62 21.77 1.44
CA GLN A 567 -15.04 23.10 1.01
C GLN A 567 -16.56 23.18 0.88
N THR A 568 -17.22 23.89 1.80
CA THR A 568 -18.69 24.02 1.83
C THR A 568 -19.28 24.64 0.56
N LYS A 569 -18.52 25.50 -0.13
CA LYS A 569 -18.91 26.09 -1.42
C LYS A 569 -19.20 25.05 -2.52
N LEU A 570 -18.54 23.90 -2.48
CA LEU A 570 -18.76 22.81 -3.44
C LEU A 570 -19.92 21.88 -3.06
N ILE A 571 -20.53 22.08 -1.89
CA ILE A 571 -21.60 21.22 -1.38
C ILE A 571 -22.95 21.83 -1.76
N ASP A 572 -23.83 21.04 -2.36
CA ASP A 572 -25.26 21.35 -2.45
C ASP A 572 -25.96 20.87 -1.18
N LEU A 573 -26.19 21.81 -0.26
CA LEU A 573 -26.78 21.54 1.04
C LEU A 573 -28.19 20.91 0.94
N ASN A 574 -28.91 21.13 -0.16
CA ASN A 574 -30.24 20.55 -0.35
C ASN A 574 -30.21 19.04 -0.59
N LEU A 575 -29.04 18.47 -0.93
CA LEU A 575 -28.85 17.04 -1.15
C LEU A 575 -28.36 16.31 0.10
N LEU A 576 -27.98 17.04 1.15
CA LEU A 576 -27.54 16.46 2.41
C LEU A 576 -28.73 16.12 3.31
N LEU A 577 -28.61 14.98 3.99
CA LEU A 577 -29.50 14.59 5.08
C LEU A 577 -29.06 15.29 6.38
N PRO A 578 -29.97 15.48 7.35
CA PRO A 578 -29.62 16.11 8.63
C PRO A 578 -28.42 15.44 9.35
N ASP A 579 -28.32 14.12 9.31
CA ASP A 579 -27.20 13.39 9.92
C ASP A 579 -25.87 13.63 9.19
N GLU A 580 -25.89 13.85 7.87
CA GLU A 580 -24.70 14.16 7.08
C GLU A 580 -24.24 15.60 7.34
N ILE A 581 -25.18 16.54 7.53
CA ILE A 581 -24.90 17.92 7.96
C ILE A 581 -24.28 17.91 9.37
N ASN A 582 -24.86 17.15 10.30
CA ASN A 582 -24.33 16.99 11.65
C ASN A 582 -22.93 16.36 11.66
N TRP A 583 -22.70 15.36 10.81
CA TRP A 583 -21.39 14.76 10.63
C TRP A 583 -20.37 15.79 10.15
N LEU A 584 -20.71 16.56 9.10
CA LEU A 584 -19.80 17.56 8.54
C LEU A 584 -19.44 18.63 9.58
N ASN A 585 -20.44 19.15 10.29
CA ASN A 585 -20.25 20.13 11.36
C ASN A 585 -19.38 19.58 12.49
N SER A 586 -19.57 18.31 12.87
CA SER A 586 -18.77 17.65 13.91
C SER A 586 -17.32 17.43 13.46
N TYR A 587 -17.12 16.92 12.24
CA TYR A 587 -15.80 16.73 11.64
C TYR A 587 -15.06 18.07 11.51
N HIS A 588 -15.71 19.12 11.00
CA HIS A 588 -15.14 20.47 10.87
C HIS A 588 -14.78 21.07 12.23
N LYS A 589 -15.63 20.89 13.26
CA LYS A 589 -15.31 21.31 14.63
C LYS A 589 -14.04 20.60 15.13
N THR A 590 -13.97 19.27 15.01
CA THR A 590 -12.81 18.48 15.43
C THR A 590 -11.55 18.88 14.67
N CYS A 591 -11.64 19.06 13.35
CA CYS A 591 -10.54 19.54 12.50
C CYS A 591 -9.98 20.87 13.02
N ARG A 592 -10.85 21.84 13.35
CA ARG A 592 -10.41 23.11 13.91
C ARG A 592 -9.76 22.95 15.29
N ASP A 593 -10.39 22.19 16.18
CA ASP A 593 -9.91 22.05 17.57
C ASP A 593 -8.55 21.35 17.62
N ILE A 594 -8.33 20.34 16.77
CA ILE A 594 -7.07 19.58 16.69
C ILE A 594 -5.95 20.37 16.03
N LEU A 595 -6.25 21.10 14.94
CA LEU A 595 -5.22 21.78 14.16
C LEU A 595 -4.85 23.16 14.72
N ALA A 596 -5.73 23.81 15.47
CA ALA A 596 -5.51 25.18 15.96
C ALA A 596 -4.17 25.41 16.70
N PRO A 597 -3.67 24.47 17.53
CA PRO A 597 -2.37 24.61 18.19
C PRO A 597 -1.16 24.62 17.24
N TYR A 598 -1.33 24.20 15.99
CA TYR A 598 -0.26 24.03 14.99
C TYR A 598 -0.25 25.12 13.90
N LEU A 599 -1.12 26.12 14.04
CA LEU A 599 -1.36 27.17 13.07
C LEU A 599 -1.15 28.55 13.71
N ASP A 600 -0.73 29.53 12.91
CA ASP A 600 -0.65 30.91 13.35
C ASP A 600 -2.04 31.57 13.47
N GLU A 601 -2.09 32.85 13.87
CA GLU A 601 -3.35 33.56 14.06
C GLU A 601 -4.17 33.72 12.76
N ALA A 602 -3.49 33.99 11.64
CA ALA A 602 -4.15 34.21 10.35
C ALA A 602 -4.67 32.88 9.75
N GLU A 603 -3.86 31.84 9.85
CA GLU A 603 -4.22 30.47 9.46
C GLU A 603 -5.39 29.95 10.30
N ASN A 604 -5.39 30.22 11.62
CA ASN A 604 -6.51 29.89 12.50
C ASN A 604 -7.79 30.65 12.16
N ALA A 605 -7.69 31.93 11.80
CA ALA A 605 -8.85 32.72 11.38
C ALA A 605 -9.46 32.16 10.08
N TRP A 606 -8.61 31.78 9.13
CA TRP A 606 -9.04 31.11 7.89
C TRP A 606 -9.69 29.76 8.17
N LEU A 607 -9.06 28.92 9.02
CA LEU A 607 -9.61 27.60 9.37
C LEU A 607 -10.95 27.71 10.09
N LYS A 608 -11.10 28.68 11.00
CA LYS A 608 -12.38 28.97 11.66
C LYS A 608 -13.49 29.23 10.65
N LYS A 609 -13.22 30.08 9.66
CA LYS A 609 -14.17 30.40 8.60
C LYS A 609 -14.46 29.18 7.71
N ALA A 610 -13.46 28.35 7.41
CA ALA A 610 -13.61 27.14 6.59
C ALA A 610 -14.38 26.01 7.31
N THR A 611 -14.55 26.12 8.62
CA THR A 611 -15.18 25.11 9.49
C THR A 611 -16.39 25.68 10.25
N GLU A 612 -16.97 26.77 9.74
CA GLU A 612 -18.21 27.32 10.27
C GLU A 612 -19.35 26.31 10.07
N PRO A 613 -20.20 26.09 11.10
CA PRO A 613 -21.33 25.19 10.96
C PRO A 613 -22.26 25.60 9.82
N ILE A 614 -22.66 24.64 9.00
CA ILE A 614 -23.71 24.80 7.99
C ILE A 614 -25.09 24.49 8.60
N GLY A 615 -26.13 25.14 8.07
CA GLY A 615 -27.50 25.04 8.58
C GLY A 615 -28.15 23.67 8.35
N VAL A 616 -29.08 23.32 9.23
CA VAL A 616 -29.99 22.15 9.14
C VAL A 616 -31.32 22.56 8.53
#